data_AF-A0A7H1PWB5-F1
#
_entry.id   AF-A0A7H1PWB5-F1
#
_cell.length_a   1.000
_cell.length_b   1.000
_cell.length_c   1.000
_cell.angle_alpha   90.00
_cell.angle_beta   90.00
_cell.angle_gamma   90.00
#
_symmetry.space_group_name_H-M   'P 1'
#
loop_
_entity.id
_entity.type
_entity.pdbx_description
1 polymer ?
#
loop_
_entity_poly.entity_id
_entity_poly.type
_entity_poly.pdbx_seq_one_letter_code
_entity_poly.pdbx_strand_id
1 'polypeptide(L)'
;MNTQPYDQHPYQEVLVSPMYLAGSNGTGDAGFAPVSHWPHHYLDEGPCQLLVTSPDQRIRIGWFGDDFELWKITAAKDAVSAPRWTATFNHVTPAEIVAGLTSTLARDYAEADATEGNARFLTNPSLYWADAVRPLTNAGWTRDGAAERGTVEITAPDGQAGVLIDNRLSDWDDETVRLWAGPPGWGTRAEAVFTARTPTHLIAATAAAMSDSAPAIRERHQINRKVEHLVTLAPVGQAADPQISRTPTPLDVRRTAVAQAVRRAARAPQTAAALRVVAARSRTATSAQNLSGNLAHAAAARPPASPSAPRHSL
;
A
#
# COMPACT_ATOMS: atom_id res chain seq x y z
N MET A 1 -28.98 -23.16 21.48
CA MET A 1 -27.89 -22.29 21.99
C MET A 1 -26.73 -22.42 21.02
N ASN A 2 -26.59 -21.50 20.07
CA ASN A 2 -25.47 -21.49 19.13
C ASN A 2 -24.28 -20.80 19.79
N THR A 3 -23.26 -21.57 20.13
CA THR A 3 -21.93 -21.08 20.51
C THR A 3 -21.29 -20.43 19.28
N GLN A 4 -21.47 -19.12 19.16
CA GLN A 4 -20.68 -18.26 18.27
C GLN A 4 -19.21 -18.40 18.67
N PRO A 5 -18.27 -18.67 17.75
CA PRO A 5 -16.86 -18.66 18.08
C PRO A 5 -16.51 -17.25 18.55
N TYR A 6 -16.01 -17.12 19.78
CA TYR A 6 -15.32 -15.90 20.19
C TYR A 6 -14.18 -15.65 19.21
N ASP A 7 -14.10 -14.44 18.65
CA ASP A 7 -12.95 -14.03 17.85
C ASP A 7 -11.70 -14.20 18.70
N GLN A 8 -10.87 -15.17 18.33
CA GLN A 8 -9.83 -15.68 19.21
C GLN A 8 -8.75 -14.64 19.54
N HIS A 9 -8.70 -13.52 18.80
CA HIS A 9 -7.74 -12.42 19.00
C HIS A 9 -8.35 -11.07 18.55
N PRO A 10 -9.15 -10.38 19.39
CA PRO A 10 -9.81 -9.11 19.01
C PRO A 10 -8.82 -7.95 18.77
N TYR A 11 -7.67 -7.98 19.43
CA TYR A 11 -6.62 -6.97 19.30
C TYR A 11 -5.53 -7.34 18.27
N GLN A 12 -5.79 -8.34 17.42
CA GLN A 12 -4.86 -8.70 16.35
C GLN A 12 -4.91 -7.65 15.24
N GLU A 13 -3.74 -7.14 14.87
CA GLU A 13 -3.59 -6.29 13.68
C GLU A 13 -3.76 -7.12 12.39
N VAL A 14 -4.59 -6.62 11.49
CA VAL A 14 -4.89 -7.19 10.18
C VAL A 14 -4.82 -6.12 9.10
N LEU A 15 -4.36 -6.50 7.92
CA LEU A 15 -4.49 -5.75 6.68
C LEU A 15 -5.90 -5.99 6.13
N VAL A 16 -6.65 -4.90 5.94
CA VAL A 16 -8.03 -4.90 5.47
C VAL A 16 -8.08 -4.35 4.05
N SER A 17 -8.66 -5.12 3.14
CA SER A 17 -8.88 -4.73 1.75
C SER A 17 -10.30 -5.06 1.31
N PRO A 18 -10.98 -4.19 0.55
CA PRO A 18 -10.54 -2.86 0.13
C PRO A 18 -10.53 -1.83 1.28
N MET A 19 -9.65 -0.83 1.21
CA MET A 19 -9.46 0.14 2.29
C MET A 19 -10.72 0.96 2.60
N TYR A 20 -11.52 1.30 1.59
CA TYR A 20 -12.76 2.05 1.79
C TYR A 20 -13.81 1.33 2.65
N LEU A 21 -13.68 0.01 2.88
CA LEU A 21 -14.52 -0.77 3.81
C LEU A 21 -13.85 -1.03 5.16
N ALA A 22 -12.62 -0.57 5.39
CA ALA A 22 -11.87 -0.82 6.62
C ALA A 22 -12.42 -0.09 7.84
N GLY A 23 -13.29 0.91 7.63
CA GLY A 23 -13.80 1.76 8.69
C GLY A 23 -12.74 2.70 9.28
N SER A 24 -13.16 3.52 10.23
CA SER A 24 -12.27 4.33 11.07
C SER A 24 -11.54 3.45 12.10
N ASN A 25 -10.26 3.72 12.34
CA ASN A 25 -9.49 3.12 13.43
C ASN A 25 -9.72 3.86 14.77
N GLY A 26 -10.63 4.84 14.80
CA GLY A 26 -10.93 5.67 15.96
C GLY A 26 -9.94 6.83 16.17
N THR A 27 -8.87 6.95 15.37
CA THR A 27 -7.91 8.05 15.47
C THR A 27 -7.92 8.92 14.21
N GLY A 28 -7.57 10.19 14.38
CA GLY A 28 -7.43 11.13 13.28
C GLY A 28 -6.07 11.07 12.58
N ASP A 29 -5.13 10.25 13.07
CA ASP A 29 -3.70 10.43 12.79
C ASP A 29 -3.37 10.38 11.29
N ALA A 30 -3.92 9.40 10.56
CA ALA A 30 -3.67 9.30 9.12
C ALA A 30 -4.19 10.51 8.34
N GLY A 31 -5.37 11.03 8.73
CA GLY A 31 -5.98 12.20 8.11
C GLY A 31 -5.21 13.50 8.38
N PHE A 32 -4.61 13.62 9.57
CA PHE A 32 -3.80 14.78 9.95
C PHE A 32 -2.32 14.68 9.57
N ALA A 33 -1.79 13.49 9.31
CA ALA A 33 -0.37 13.29 9.01
C ALA A 33 0.19 14.27 7.94
N PRO A 34 -0.50 14.56 6.82
CA PRO A 34 0.01 15.48 5.81
C PRO A 34 0.13 16.94 6.27
N VAL A 35 -0.62 17.32 7.31
CA VAL A 35 -0.68 18.66 7.90
C VAL A 35 -0.14 18.68 9.34
N SER A 36 0.62 17.66 9.73
CA SER A 36 1.18 17.52 11.09
C SER A 36 2.08 18.70 11.52
N HIS A 37 2.62 19.45 10.57
CA HIS A 37 3.45 20.64 10.81
C HIS A 37 2.64 21.94 10.95
N TRP A 38 1.32 21.89 10.76
CA TRP A 38 0.43 23.04 10.91
C TRP A 38 0.06 23.30 12.38
N PRO A 39 -0.39 24.51 12.76
CA PRO A 39 -0.92 24.78 14.10
C PRO A 39 -2.05 23.83 14.51
N HIS A 40 -1.91 23.20 15.67
CA HIS A 40 -2.91 22.35 16.32
C HIS A 40 -3.55 23.09 17.48
N HIS A 41 -4.88 23.08 17.53
CA HIS A 41 -5.68 23.68 18.59
C HIS A 41 -6.59 22.62 19.19
N TYR A 42 -6.29 22.23 20.44
CA TYR A 42 -7.17 21.37 21.22
C TYR A 42 -8.21 22.26 21.89
N LEU A 43 -9.48 21.91 21.71
CA LEU A 43 -10.60 22.69 22.23
C LEU A 43 -11.27 21.87 23.33
N ASP A 44 -11.26 22.41 24.54
CA ASP A 44 -11.85 21.76 25.71
C ASP A 44 -13.38 21.94 25.76
N GLU A 45 -13.90 22.93 25.02
CA GLU A 45 -15.32 23.29 24.98
C GLU A 45 -15.88 23.16 23.56
N GLY A 46 -17.00 22.44 23.44
CA GLY A 46 -17.73 22.25 22.17
C GLY A 46 -17.47 20.89 21.52
N PRO A 47 -18.15 20.59 20.40
CA PRO A 47 -18.09 19.28 19.76
C PRO A 47 -16.81 19.06 18.94
N CYS A 48 -16.15 20.14 18.49
CA CYS A 48 -14.86 20.04 17.82
C CYS A 48 -13.77 19.85 18.88
N GLN A 49 -13.11 18.70 18.90
CA GLN A 49 -12.10 18.37 19.92
C GLN A 49 -10.68 18.75 19.46
N LEU A 50 -10.42 18.69 18.15
CA LEU A 50 -9.15 19.09 17.55
C LEU A 50 -9.40 19.91 16.28
N LEU A 51 -8.77 21.09 16.22
CA LEU A 51 -8.75 21.94 15.04
C LEU A 51 -7.31 22.13 14.57
N VAL A 52 -7.02 21.69 13.36
CA VAL A 52 -5.75 21.97 12.67
C VAL A 52 -5.99 23.03 11.59
N THR A 53 -5.15 24.06 11.54
CA THR A 53 -5.34 25.19 10.61
C THR A 53 -4.11 25.46 9.79
N SER A 54 -4.24 25.95 8.56
CA SER A 54 -3.08 26.54 7.88
C SER A 54 -2.54 27.71 8.71
N PRO A 55 -1.23 28.06 8.61
CA PRO A 55 -0.66 29.20 9.35
C PRO A 55 -1.43 30.53 9.21
N ASP A 56 -2.07 30.76 8.06
CA ASP A 56 -2.90 31.93 7.78
C ASP A 56 -4.41 31.73 8.07
N GLN A 57 -4.76 30.59 8.66
CA GLN A 57 -6.11 30.16 9.05
C GLN A 57 -7.14 30.10 7.91
N ARG A 58 -6.70 30.11 6.64
CA ARG A 58 -7.60 29.98 5.49
C ARG A 58 -8.12 28.58 5.31
N ILE A 59 -7.35 27.57 5.70
CA ILE A 59 -7.76 26.17 5.71
C ILE A 59 -7.98 25.75 7.17
N ARG A 60 -9.10 25.09 7.44
CA ARG A 60 -9.45 24.58 8.77
C ARG A 60 -9.91 23.14 8.65
N ILE A 61 -9.30 22.26 9.45
CA ILE A 61 -9.57 20.83 9.51
C ILE A 61 -9.99 20.53 10.95
N GLY A 62 -11.29 20.38 11.18
CA GLY A 62 -11.86 20.06 12.48
C GLY A 62 -12.16 18.57 12.60
N TRP A 63 -11.90 18.02 13.79
CA TRP A 63 -12.24 16.65 14.19
C TRP A 63 -13.17 16.69 15.41
N PHE A 64 -14.33 16.07 15.26
CA PHE A 64 -15.49 16.19 16.15
C PHE A 64 -15.73 14.92 17.00
N GLY A 65 -14.69 14.11 17.18
CA GLY A 65 -14.65 12.95 18.08
C GLY A 65 -15.77 11.93 17.92
N ASP A 66 -16.82 12.08 18.72
CA ASP A 66 -17.96 11.19 18.83
C ASP A 66 -19.18 11.61 17.97
N ASP A 67 -19.07 12.69 17.21
CA ASP A 67 -20.09 13.13 16.25
C ASP A 67 -20.18 12.22 15.01
N PHE A 68 -21.34 12.19 14.36
CA PHE A 68 -21.54 11.54 13.07
C PHE A 68 -20.64 12.14 11.99
N GLU A 69 -20.64 13.47 11.86
CA GLU A 69 -19.77 14.22 10.94
C GLU A 69 -18.41 14.44 11.60
N LEU A 70 -17.67 13.33 11.76
CA LEU A 70 -16.40 13.30 12.47
C LEU A 70 -15.40 14.33 11.95
N TRP A 71 -15.38 14.57 10.64
CA TRP A 71 -14.48 15.53 10.01
C TRP A 71 -15.25 16.65 9.36
N LYS A 72 -14.82 17.89 9.60
CA LYS A 72 -15.27 19.07 8.86
C LYS A 72 -14.07 19.87 8.37
N ILE A 73 -13.94 19.96 7.06
CA ILE A 73 -12.81 20.60 6.40
C ILE A 73 -13.33 21.76 5.57
N THR A 74 -12.75 22.95 5.75
CA THR A 74 -13.18 24.16 5.07
C THR A 74 -11.99 24.94 4.54
N ALA A 75 -12.20 25.68 3.46
CA ALA A 75 -11.28 26.73 3.06
C ALA A 75 -11.99 28.03 2.74
N ALA A 76 -11.35 29.15 3.08
CA ALA A 76 -11.87 30.51 2.92
C ALA A 76 -10.84 31.43 2.25
N LYS A 77 -11.31 32.60 1.80
CA LYS A 77 -10.46 33.61 1.15
C LYS A 77 -9.43 34.19 2.11
N ASP A 78 -9.82 34.41 3.36
CA ASP A 78 -9.02 34.91 4.47
C ASP A 78 -9.54 34.28 5.78
N ALA A 79 -8.83 34.53 6.89
CA ALA A 79 -9.12 33.92 8.18
C ALA A 79 -10.53 34.25 8.72
N VAL A 80 -11.14 35.37 8.35
CA VAL A 80 -12.43 35.82 8.94
C VAL A 80 -13.61 35.66 7.99
N SER A 81 -13.34 35.37 6.73
CA SER A 81 -14.36 35.11 5.71
C SER A 81 -15.13 33.81 5.98
N ALA A 82 -16.38 33.80 5.51
CA ALA A 82 -17.15 32.57 5.41
C ALA A 82 -16.42 31.54 4.53
N PRO A 83 -16.55 30.23 4.82
CA PRO A 83 -16.03 29.18 3.96
C PRO A 83 -16.48 29.35 2.50
N ARG A 84 -15.52 29.21 1.58
CA ARG A 84 -15.81 29.11 0.15
C ARG A 84 -16.34 27.73 -0.21
N TRP A 85 -15.92 26.71 0.50
CA TRP A 85 -16.44 25.35 0.38
C TRP A 85 -16.22 24.61 1.71
N THR A 86 -17.02 23.56 1.88
CA THR A 86 -16.93 22.61 2.99
C THR A 86 -16.91 21.18 2.43
N ALA A 87 -16.12 20.34 3.08
CA ALA A 87 -16.13 18.88 2.94
C ALA A 87 -16.35 18.25 4.32
N THR A 88 -17.25 17.29 4.41
CA THR A 88 -17.49 16.52 5.64
C THR A 88 -17.22 15.04 5.41
N PHE A 89 -16.71 14.35 6.44
CA PHE A 89 -16.51 12.91 6.42
C PHE A 89 -17.08 12.32 7.71
N ASN A 90 -17.88 11.28 7.58
CA ASN A 90 -18.53 10.71 8.75
C ASN A 90 -17.59 9.81 9.58
N HIS A 91 -18.03 9.43 10.78
CA HIS A 91 -17.27 8.63 11.75
C HIS A 91 -16.88 7.22 11.28
N VAL A 92 -17.49 6.69 10.21
CA VAL A 92 -17.14 5.40 9.61
C VAL A 92 -16.02 5.55 8.58
N THR A 93 -15.78 6.76 8.08
CA THR A 93 -14.83 6.99 6.99
C THR A 93 -13.39 6.71 7.44
N PRO A 94 -12.65 5.83 6.73
CA PRO A 94 -11.22 5.64 6.96
C PRO A 94 -10.44 6.96 6.89
N ALA A 95 -9.60 7.22 7.89
CA ALA A 95 -8.79 8.44 7.95
C ALA A 95 -7.78 8.53 6.78
N GLU A 96 -7.44 7.41 6.15
CA GLU A 96 -6.62 7.34 4.93
C GLU A 96 -7.32 7.98 3.71
N ILE A 97 -8.66 7.94 3.63
CA ILE A 97 -9.40 8.66 2.60
C ILE A 97 -9.31 10.17 2.85
N VAL A 98 -9.45 10.59 4.11
CA VAL A 98 -9.28 11.99 4.53
C VAL A 98 -7.85 12.48 4.22
N ALA A 99 -6.85 11.61 4.40
CA ALA A 99 -5.46 11.89 4.08
C ALA A 99 -5.24 12.25 2.61
N GLY A 100 -6.03 11.68 1.69
CA GLY A 100 -5.99 12.04 0.27
C GLY A 100 -6.33 13.52 0.03
N LEU A 101 -7.39 14.00 0.70
CA LEU A 101 -7.78 15.41 0.66
C LEU A 101 -6.73 16.30 1.33
N THR A 102 -6.34 15.99 2.57
CA THR A 102 -5.42 16.84 3.36
C THR A 102 -4.02 16.89 2.77
N SER A 103 -3.55 15.82 2.12
CA SER A 103 -2.28 15.84 1.36
C SER A 103 -2.33 16.83 0.21
N THR A 104 -3.44 16.88 -0.51
CA THR A 104 -3.60 17.83 -1.63
C THR A 104 -3.73 19.25 -1.12
N LEU A 105 -4.45 19.47 -0.02
CA LEU A 105 -4.54 20.78 0.64
C LEU A 105 -3.16 21.29 1.12
N ALA A 106 -2.36 20.42 1.74
CA ALA A 106 -1.02 20.77 2.18
C ALA A 106 -0.13 21.21 1.02
N ARG A 107 -0.19 20.48 -0.11
CA ARG A 107 0.53 20.83 -1.34
C ARG A 107 0.03 22.15 -1.94
N ASP A 108 -1.28 22.30 -2.12
CA ASP A 108 -1.88 23.52 -2.68
C ASP A 108 -1.54 24.76 -1.85
N TYR A 109 -1.49 24.60 -0.51
CA TYR A 109 -1.09 25.66 0.40
C TYR A 109 0.39 26.03 0.23
N ALA A 110 1.28 25.05 0.20
CA ALA A 110 2.71 25.28 -0.01
C ALA A 110 3.01 25.93 -1.38
N GLU A 111 2.29 25.55 -2.43
CA GLU A 111 2.39 26.17 -3.76
C GLU A 111 1.90 27.63 -3.75
N ALA A 112 0.84 27.92 -3.00
CA ALA A 112 0.25 29.26 -2.90
C ALA A 112 1.13 30.23 -2.10
N ASP A 113 1.82 29.76 -1.07
CA ASP A 113 2.80 30.54 -0.31
C ASP A 113 4.01 30.91 -1.17
N ALA A 114 4.44 29.99 -2.05
CA ALA A 114 5.54 30.24 -2.99
C ALA A 114 5.17 31.18 -4.15
N THR A 115 3.89 31.25 -4.53
CA THR A 115 3.41 32.02 -5.68
C THR A 115 2.32 33.00 -5.23
N GLU A 116 2.72 34.24 -4.92
CA GLU A 116 1.83 35.32 -4.45
C GLU A 116 0.48 35.36 -5.20
N GLY A 117 -0.56 34.72 -4.63
CA GLY A 117 -1.95 34.90 -5.04
C GLY A 117 -2.69 33.75 -5.72
N ASN A 118 -2.06 32.61 -6.07
CA ASN A 118 -2.80 31.50 -6.69
C ASN A 118 -3.09 30.34 -5.72
N ALA A 119 -4.05 30.57 -4.81
CA ALA A 119 -4.54 29.53 -3.91
C ALA A 119 -5.39 28.50 -4.67
N ARG A 120 -4.77 27.41 -5.16
CA ARG A 120 -5.45 26.33 -5.88
C ARG A 120 -6.60 25.71 -5.07
N PHE A 121 -6.46 25.64 -3.76
CA PHE A 121 -7.53 25.19 -2.86
C PHE A 121 -8.77 26.10 -2.85
N LEU A 122 -8.78 27.26 -3.55
CA LEU A 122 -9.95 28.13 -3.72
C LEU A 122 -10.43 28.26 -5.17
N THR A 123 -9.81 27.55 -6.12
CA THR A 123 -10.21 27.64 -7.54
C THR A 123 -11.65 27.18 -7.73
N ASN A 124 -12.32 27.75 -8.73
CA ASN A 124 -13.65 27.28 -9.09
C ASN A 124 -13.60 25.80 -9.54
N PRO A 125 -14.63 25.01 -9.22
CA PRO A 125 -14.77 23.67 -9.77
C PRO A 125 -14.83 23.72 -11.31
N SER A 126 -14.33 22.66 -11.93
CA SER A 126 -14.53 22.38 -13.36
C SER A 126 -16.03 22.20 -13.64
N LEU A 127 -16.48 22.69 -14.81
CA LEU A 127 -17.82 22.37 -15.33
C LEU A 127 -17.94 20.89 -15.70
N TYR A 128 -16.82 20.18 -15.87
CA TYR A 128 -16.78 18.77 -16.22
C TYR A 128 -16.64 17.92 -14.97
N TRP A 129 -17.76 17.39 -14.45
CA TRP A 129 -17.77 16.48 -13.30
C TRP A 129 -16.86 15.26 -13.48
N ALA A 130 -16.62 14.84 -14.73
CA ALA A 130 -15.76 13.70 -15.05
C ALA A 130 -14.32 13.87 -14.55
N ASP A 131 -13.84 15.10 -14.41
CA ASP A 131 -12.50 15.38 -13.88
C ASP A 131 -12.38 15.02 -12.39
N ALA A 132 -13.45 15.21 -11.61
CA ALA A 132 -13.47 14.90 -10.18
C ALA A 132 -13.42 13.38 -9.91
N VAL A 133 -13.90 12.58 -10.86
CA VAL A 133 -14.05 11.12 -10.68
C VAL A 133 -13.16 10.31 -11.62
N ARG A 134 -12.27 10.98 -12.37
CA ARG A 134 -11.29 10.34 -13.24
C ARG A 134 -10.44 9.27 -12.51
N PRO A 135 -10.02 9.45 -11.25
CA PRO A 135 -9.31 8.39 -10.52
C PRO A 135 -10.13 7.11 -10.32
N LEU A 136 -11.45 7.23 -10.17
CA LEU A 136 -12.35 6.07 -10.04
C LEU A 136 -12.52 5.35 -11.37
N THR A 137 -12.78 6.09 -12.46
CA THR A 137 -12.93 5.50 -13.79
C THR A 137 -11.64 4.85 -14.28
N ASN A 138 -10.48 5.45 -13.97
CA ASN A 138 -9.17 4.83 -14.22
C ASN A 138 -8.96 3.54 -13.42
N ALA A 139 -9.56 3.42 -12.24
CA ALA A 139 -9.57 2.21 -11.42
C ALA A 139 -10.64 1.19 -11.86
N GLY A 140 -11.29 1.40 -13.01
CA GLY A 140 -12.28 0.50 -13.57
C GLY A 140 -13.69 0.64 -12.98
N TRP A 141 -13.96 1.70 -12.22
CA TRP A 141 -15.31 1.98 -11.73
C TRP A 141 -16.20 2.43 -12.89
N THR A 142 -17.45 1.98 -12.89
CA THR A 142 -18.35 2.17 -14.02
C THR A 142 -19.57 2.96 -13.63
N ARG A 143 -20.12 3.72 -14.59
CA ARG A 143 -21.43 4.33 -14.44
C ARG A 143 -22.49 3.23 -14.54
N ASP A 144 -23.15 2.92 -13.44
CA ASP A 144 -24.34 2.07 -13.49
C ASP A 144 -25.55 2.94 -13.91
N GLY A 145 -26.42 2.40 -14.75
CA GLY A 145 -27.47 3.14 -15.46
C GLY A 145 -28.63 3.62 -14.59
N ALA A 146 -28.55 3.47 -13.26
CA ALA A 146 -29.63 3.70 -12.31
C ALA A 146 -29.71 5.12 -11.73
N ALA A 147 -28.77 6.00 -12.09
CA ALA A 147 -28.78 7.39 -11.61
C ALA A 147 -30.02 8.15 -12.11
N GLU A 148 -30.70 8.84 -11.19
CA GLU A 148 -31.83 9.70 -11.54
C GLU A 148 -31.43 10.79 -12.53
N ARG A 149 -32.40 11.31 -13.29
CA ARG A 149 -32.15 12.42 -14.23
C ARG A 149 -31.55 13.63 -13.49
N GLY A 150 -30.40 14.08 -13.98
CA GLY A 150 -29.65 15.19 -13.38
C GLY A 150 -28.57 14.74 -12.39
N THR A 151 -28.48 13.44 -12.10
CA THR A 151 -27.41 12.87 -11.28
C THR A 151 -26.51 11.93 -12.09
N VAL A 152 -25.30 11.71 -11.59
CA VAL A 152 -24.36 10.72 -12.09
C VAL A 152 -23.92 9.86 -10.93
N GLU A 153 -24.08 8.54 -11.08
CA GLU A 153 -23.59 7.56 -10.14
C GLU A 153 -22.50 6.71 -10.80
N ILE A 154 -21.37 6.55 -10.12
CA ILE A 154 -20.27 5.66 -10.52
C ILE A 154 -20.01 4.71 -9.37
N THR A 155 -19.93 3.42 -9.67
CA THR A 155 -19.81 2.35 -8.69
C THR A 155 -18.53 1.54 -8.90
N ALA A 156 -17.97 1.09 -7.77
CA ALA A 156 -16.84 0.18 -7.75
C ALA A 156 -17.20 -1.18 -8.38
N PRO A 157 -16.23 -1.93 -8.92
CA PRO A 157 -16.49 -3.24 -9.53
C PRO A 157 -17.15 -4.26 -8.60
N ASP A 158 -16.98 -4.13 -7.29
CA ASP A 158 -17.58 -4.99 -6.27
C ASP A 158 -18.98 -4.50 -5.80
N GLY A 159 -19.42 -3.34 -6.30
CA GLY A 159 -20.68 -2.68 -5.92
C GLY A 159 -20.72 -2.18 -4.47
N GLN A 160 -19.61 -2.19 -3.74
CA GLN A 160 -19.56 -1.83 -2.30
C GLN A 160 -19.20 -0.37 -2.06
N ALA A 161 -18.89 0.37 -3.11
CA ALA A 161 -18.56 1.79 -3.03
C ALA A 161 -19.03 2.52 -4.28
N GLY A 162 -19.22 3.82 -4.16
CA GLY A 162 -19.61 4.66 -5.27
C GLY A 162 -19.46 6.15 -4.99
N VAL A 163 -19.77 6.92 -6.01
CA VAL A 163 -19.92 8.37 -5.93
C VAL A 163 -21.21 8.76 -6.60
N LEU A 164 -21.99 9.60 -5.92
CA LEU A 164 -23.18 10.26 -6.45
C LEU A 164 -22.85 11.74 -6.64
N ILE A 165 -23.09 12.23 -7.86
CA ILE A 165 -22.89 13.62 -8.25
C ILE A 165 -24.25 14.18 -8.64
N ASP A 166 -24.70 15.23 -7.97
CA ASP A 166 -25.80 16.06 -8.44
C ASP A 166 -25.25 17.12 -9.40
N ASN A 167 -25.71 17.05 -10.65
CA ASN A 167 -25.33 17.95 -11.74
C ASN A 167 -26.47 18.91 -12.10
N ARG A 168 -27.49 19.04 -11.23
CA ARG A 168 -28.53 20.05 -11.35
C ARG A 168 -27.94 21.42 -10.97
N LEU A 169 -28.69 22.49 -11.26
CA LEU A 169 -28.32 23.82 -10.79
C LEU A 169 -28.32 23.79 -9.26
N SER A 170 -27.15 24.04 -8.68
CA SER A 170 -26.92 24.01 -7.24
C SER A 170 -26.57 25.41 -6.74
N ASP A 171 -27.15 25.77 -5.61
CA ASP A 171 -26.68 26.90 -4.82
C ASP A 171 -25.29 26.61 -4.26
N TRP A 172 -24.61 27.67 -3.84
CA TRP A 172 -23.18 27.63 -3.52
C TRP A 172 -22.80 26.72 -2.37
N ASP A 173 -23.73 26.48 -1.45
CA ASP A 173 -23.54 25.67 -0.25
C ASP A 173 -24.25 24.32 -0.35
N ASP A 174 -24.87 24.02 -1.50
CA ASP A 174 -25.51 22.72 -1.75
C ASP A 174 -24.46 21.60 -1.79
N GLU A 175 -24.82 20.46 -1.21
CA GLU A 175 -24.04 19.23 -1.31
C GLU A 175 -24.22 18.62 -2.70
N THR A 176 -23.15 18.63 -3.49
CA THR A 176 -23.22 18.20 -4.90
C THR A 176 -22.51 16.89 -5.16
N VAL A 177 -21.55 16.50 -4.32
CA VAL A 177 -20.82 15.25 -4.49
C VAL A 177 -20.81 14.48 -3.18
N ARG A 178 -21.22 13.22 -3.23
CA ARG A 178 -21.17 12.28 -2.12
C ARG A 178 -20.44 11.01 -2.54
N LEU A 179 -19.26 10.78 -1.99
CA LEU A 179 -18.62 9.46 -2.04
C LEU A 179 -19.15 8.61 -0.90
N TRP A 180 -19.34 7.32 -1.15
CA TRP A 180 -19.89 6.40 -0.17
C TRP A 180 -19.26 5.02 -0.28
N ALA A 181 -19.11 4.33 0.85
CA ALA A 181 -18.66 2.94 0.90
C ALA A 181 -19.40 2.16 1.99
N GLY A 182 -19.68 0.89 1.69
CA GLY A 182 -20.36 -0.03 2.57
C GLY A 182 -21.89 0.07 2.56
N PRO A 183 -22.56 -0.88 3.22
CA PRO A 183 -24.02 -0.94 3.27
C PRO A 183 -24.58 0.23 4.08
N PRO A 184 -25.77 0.76 3.70
CA PRO A 184 -26.39 1.88 4.39
C PRO A 184 -26.66 1.53 5.86
N GLY A 185 -26.26 2.44 6.75
CA GLY A 185 -26.41 2.26 8.19
C GLY A 185 -25.39 3.06 8.98
N TRP A 186 -25.78 3.49 10.19
CA TRP A 186 -25.00 4.39 11.05
C TRP A 186 -23.53 3.98 11.19
N GLY A 187 -23.24 2.71 11.49
CA GLY A 187 -21.87 2.23 11.73
C GLY A 187 -21.22 1.45 10.58
N THR A 188 -21.83 1.43 9.39
CA THR A 188 -21.37 0.61 8.26
C THR A 188 -21.15 1.39 6.97
N ARG A 189 -21.75 2.58 6.87
CA ARG A 189 -21.66 3.43 5.69
C ARG A 189 -20.64 4.54 5.94
N ALA A 190 -19.51 4.49 5.25
CA ALA A 190 -18.61 5.63 5.13
C ALA A 190 -19.17 6.62 4.11
N GLU A 191 -19.17 7.91 4.44
CA GLU A 191 -19.64 8.98 3.55
C GLU A 191 -18.71 10.19 3.61
N ALA A 192 -18.37 10.70 2.43
CA ALA A 192 -17.67 11.96 2.25
C ALA A 192 -18.53 12.88 1.38
N VAL A 193 -18.85 14.07 1.87
CA VAL A 193 -19.77 15.01 1.22
C VAL A 193 -19.07 16.32 0.92
N PHE A 194 -19.30 16.85 -0.27
CA PHE A 194 -18.67 18.07 -0.78
C PHE A 194 -19.71 19.07 -1.27
N THR A 195 -19.56 20.32 -0.83
CA THR A 195 -20.36 21.46 -1.33
C THR A 195 -20.02 21.83 -2.78
N ALA A 196 -20.94 22.47 -3.47
CA ALA A 196 -20.88 22.85 -4.90
C ALA A 196 -19.60 23.57 -5.32
N ARG A 197 -19.03 24.40 -4.44
CA ARG A 197 -17.82 25.20 -4.73
C ARG A 197 -16.50 24.48 -4.46
N THR A 198 -16.53 23.21 -4.06
CA THR A 198 -15.31 22.45 -3.78
C THR A 198 -14.48 22.28 -5.07
N PRO A 199 -13.20 22.69 -5.08
CA PRO A 199 -12.33 22.47 -6.24
C PRO A 199 -12.29 21.00 -6.68
N THR A 200 -12.47 20.78 -7.98
CA THR A 200 -12.56 19.44 -8.59
C THR A 200 -11.38 18.53 -8.28
N HIS A 201 -10.16 19.07 -8.19
CA HIS A 201 -8.97 18.27 -7.91
C HIS A 201 -8.89 17.80 -6.45
N LEU A 202 -9.58 18.46 -5.51
CA LEU A 202 -9.70 18.00 -4.13
C LEU A 202 -10.64 16.79 -4.03
N ILE A 203 -11.75 16.83 -4.77
CA ILE A 203 -12.65 15.67 -4.93
C ILE A 203 -11.89 14.52 -5.61
N ALA A 204 -11.13 14.81 -6.68
CA ALA A 204 -10.30 13.82 -7.36
C ALA A 204 -9.24 13.20 -6.43
N ALA A 205 -8.60 13.98 -5.56
CA ALA A 205 -7.64 13.44 -4.60
C ALA A 205 -8.30 12.48 -3.60
N THR A 206 -9.50 12.81 -3.13
CA THR A 206 -10.29 11.96 -2.23
C THR A 206 -10.72 10.66 -2.95
N ALA A 207 -11.21 10.80 -4.19
CA ALA A 207 -11.55 9.68 -5.05
C ALA A 207 -10.35 8.77 -5.32
N ALA A 208 -9.15 9.33 -5.53
CA ALA A 208 -7.94 8.55 -5.73
C ALA A 208 -7.54 7.75 -4.49
N ALA A 209 -7.65 8.34 -3.29
CA ALA A 209 -7.42 7.61 -2.04
C ALA A 209 -8.46 6.50 -1.85
N MET A 210 -9.72 6.75 -2.24
CA MET A 210 -10.78 5.75 -2.15
C MET A 210 -10.59 4.59 -3.13
N SER A 211 -10.05 4.81 -4.34
CA SER A 211 -9.77 3.72 -5.30
C SER A 211 -8.39 3.09 -5.16
N ASP A 212 -7.59 3.48 -4.16
CA ASP A 212 -6.30 2.89 -3.89
C ASP A 212 -6.45 1.42 -3.47
N SER A 213 -5.56 0.57 -3.97
CA SER A 213 -5.49 -0.86 -3.63
C SER A 213 -4.67 -1.14 -2.37
N ALA A 214 -4.01 -0.12 -1.79
CA ALA A 214 -3.27 -0.25 -0.55
C ALA A 214 -4.21 -0.67 0.61
N PRO A 215 -3.95 -1.80 1.29
CA PRO A 215 -4.77 -2.21 2.43
C PRO A 215 -4.54 -1.30 3.64
N ALA A 216 -5.55 -1.20 4.50
CA ALA A 216 -5.46 -0.47 5.77
C ALA A 216 -5.15 -1.42 6.93
N ILE A 217 -4.29 -0.98 7.85
CA ILE A 217 -4.03 -1.72 9.10
C ILE A 217 -5.15 -1.40 10.08
N ARG A 218 -5.82 -2.43 10.59
CA ARG A 218 -6.84 -2.33 11.64
C ARG A 218 -6.63 -3.42 12.68
N GLU A 219 -7.05 -3.15 13.90
CA GLU A 219 -7.30 -4.23 14.85
C GLU A 219 -8.60 -4.92 14.50
N ARG A 220 -8.67 -6.25 14.64
CA ARG A 220 -9.84 -7.02 14.20
C ARG A 220 -11.15 -6.55 14.85
N HIS A 221 -11.12 -6.10 16.09
CA HIS A 221 -12.29 -5.57 16.79
C HIS A 221 -12.79 -4.22 16.25
N GLN A 222 -11.97 -3.47 15.50
CA GLN A 222 -12.35 -2.20 14.87
C GLN A 222 -13.20 -2.43 13.62
N ILE A 223 -13.17 -3.64 13.05
CA ILE A 223 -13.91 -3.97 11.83
C ILE A 223 -15.35 -4.26 12.20
N ASN A 224 -16.29 -3.53 11.57
CA ASN A 224 -17.70 -3.77 11.81
C ASN A 224 -18.08 -5.18 11.34
N ARG A 225 -18.67 -5.97 12.22
CA ARG A 225 -19.13 -7.34 11.95
C ARG A 225 -20.05 -7.47 10.72
N LYS A 226 -20.85 -6.43 10.44
CA LYS A 226 -21.72 -6.39 9.26
C LYS A 226 -20.95 -6.17 7.95
N VAL A 227 -19.72 -5.69 8.01
CA VAL A 227 -18.84 -5.41 6.86
C VAL A 227 -17.74 -6.46 6.73
N GLU A 228 -17.45 -7.24 7.77
CA GLU A 228 -16.38 -8.25 7.79
C GLU A 228 -16.45 -9.23 6.60
N HIS A 229 -17.66 -9.62 6.18
CA HIS A 229 -17.86 -10.53 5.03
C HIS A 229 -17.63 -9.90 3.65
N LEU A 230 -17.45 -8.57 3.60
CA LEU A 230 -17.19 -7.79 2.39
C LEU A 230 -15.70 -7.45 2.24
N VAL A 231 -14.88 -7.77 3.25
CA VAL A 231 -13.46 -7.44 3.27
C VAL A 231 -12.60 -8.70 3.32
N THR A 232 -11.40 -8.59 2.79
CA THR A 232 -10.34 -9.58 2.96
C THR A 232 -9.45 -9.15 4.11
N LEU A 233 -9.24 -10.06 5.07
CA LEU A 233 -8.35 -9.87 6.22
C LEU A 233 -7.08 -10.70 6.02
N ALA A 234 -5.92 -10.05 6.00
CA ALA A 234 -4.63 -10.72 6.00
C ALA A 234 -3.84 -10.36 7.28
N PRO A 235 -3.15 -11.30 7.94
CA PRO A 235 -2.35 -10.98 9.13
C PRO A 235 -1.23 -9.98 8.83
N VAL A 236 -1.06 -8.98 9.70
CA VAL A 236 0.11 -8.09 9.66
C VAL A 236 1.35 -8.94 10.00
N GLY A 237 2.21 -9.17 9.01
CA GLY A 237 3.37 -10.07 9.11
C GLY A 237 3.38 -11.25 8.13
N GLN A 238 2.31 -11.47 7.35
CA GLN A 238 2.34 -12.42 6.22
C GLN A 238 2.44 -11.77 4.84
N ALA A 239 2.49 -10.43 4.76
CA ALA A 239 2.92 -9.70 3.56
C ALA A 239 4.45 -9.76 3.38
N ALA A 240 5.01 -10.96 3.51
CA ALA A 240 6.34 -11.38 3.14
C ALA A 240 6.45 -12.88 3.50
N ASP A 241 5.69 -13.73 2.84
CA ASP A 241 6.38 -14.87 2.24
C ASP A 241 6.82 -14.36 0.87
N PRO A 242 8.03 -13.78 0.72
CA PRO A 242 8.71 -14.09 -0.51
C PRO A 242 8.71 -15.62 -0.51
N GLN A 243 8.48 -16.24 -1.65
CA GLN A 243 9.35 -17.37 -1.97
C GLN A 243 10.77 -16.83 -1.80
N ILE A 244 11.29 -16.85 -0.58
CA ILE A 244 12.69 -16.70 -0.30
C ILE A 244 13.18 -17.90 -1.09
N SER A 245 13.78 -17.61 -2.24
CA SER A 245 14.83 -18.42 -2.82
C SER A 245 15.85 -18.55 -1.69
N ARG A 246 15.54 -19.46 -0.76
CA ARG A 246 16.35 -19.77 0.39
C ARG A 246 17.50 -20.47 -0.29
N THR A 247 18.61 -19.75 -0.42
CA THR A 247 19.86 -20.33 -0.90
C THR A 247 19.99 -21.65 -0.15
N PRO A 248 19.91 -22.80 -0.84
CA PRO A 248 19.69 -24.07 -0.18
C PRO A 248 20.81 -24.22 0.85
N THR A 249 20.43 -24.47 2.10
CA THR A 249 21.44 -24.58 3.14
C THR A 249 22.39 -25.72 2.75
N PRO A 250 23.67 -25.72 3.18
CA PRO A 250 24.60 -26.79 2.85
C PRO A 250 24.06 -28.19 3.18
N LEU A 251 23.15 -28.26 4.15
CA LEU A 251 22.46 -29.47 4.57
C LEU A 251 21.37 -29.89 3.57
N ASP A 252 20.66 -28.95 2.95
CA ASP A 252 19.70 -29.21 1.87
C ASP A 252 20.41 -29.65 0.59
N VAL A 253 21.54 -29.03 0.24
CA VAL A 253 22.36 -29.48 -0.90
C VAL A 253 22.85 -30.91 -0.67
N ARG A 254 23.31 -31.25 0.54
CA ARG A 254 23.70 -32.62 0.90
C ARG A 254 22.54 -33.61 0.81
N ARG A 255 21.38 -33.27 1.37
CA ARG A 255 20.18 -34.14 1.30
C ARG A 255 19.75 -34.38 -0.13
N THR A 256 19.78 -33.34 -0.97
CA THR A 256 19.42 -33.44 -2.39
C THR A 256 20.45 -34.29 -3.16
N ALA A 257 21.75 -34.13 -2.90
CA ALA A 257 22.80 -34.93 -3.49
C ALA A 257 22.69 -36.42 -3.10
N VAL A 258 22.42 -36.70 -1.83
CA VAL A 258 22.18 -38.07 -1.33
C VAL A 258 20.95 -38.68 -1.98
N ALA A 259 19.83 -37.94 -2.04
CA ALA A 259 18.61 -38.42 -2.67
C ALA A 259 18.80 -38.72 -4.17
N GLN A 260 19.57 -37.89 -4.88
CA GLN A 260 19.91 -38.14 -6.28
C GLN A 260 20.86 -39.34 -6.45
N ALA A 261 21.84 -39.52 -5.56
CA ALA A 261 22.73 -40.68 -5.57
C ALA A 261 21.97 -41.99 -5.33
N VAL A 262 21.04 -42.00 -4.36
CA VAL A 262 20.16 -43.14 -4.07
C VAL A 262 19.25 -43.45 -5.25
N ARG A 263 18.65 -42.43 -5.88
CA ARG A 263 17.81 -42.62 -7.09
C ARG A 263 18.60 -43.14 -8.29
N ARG A 264 19.87 -42.71 -8.46
CA ARG A 264 20.76 -43.25 -9.52
C ARG A 264 21.12 -44.70 -9.25
N ALA A 265 21.44 -45.06 -8.00
CA ALA A 265 21.72 -46.44 -7.61
C ALA A 265 20.49 -47.35 -7.78
N ALA A 266 19.27 -46.84 -7.56
CA ALA A 266 18.03 -47.57 -7.77
C ALA A 266 17.69 -47.78 -9.26
N ARG A 267 18.07 -46.84 -10.15
CA ARG A 267 17.80 -46.95 -11.61
C ARG A 267 18.82 -47.81 -12.37
N ALA A 268 20.00 -48.03 -11.82
CA ALA A 268 21.01 -48.93 -12.38
C ALA A 268 21.59 -49.80 -11.26
N PRO A 269 20.90 -50.87 -10.85
CA PRO A 269 21.45 -51.81 -9.89
C PRO A 269 22.68 -52.49 -10.51
N GLN A 270 23.88 -51.97 -10.20
CA GLN A 270 25.10 -52.62 -10.61
C GLN A 270 25.26 -53.89 -9.78
N THR A 271 25.21 -55.05 -10.43
CA THR A 271 25.49 -56.34 -9.78
C THR A 271 26.94 -56.36 -9.29
N ALA A 272 27.20 -57.06 -8.18
CA ALA A 272 28.52 -57.14 -7.56
C ALA A 272 29.65 -57.58 -8.52
N ALA A 273 29.30 -58.26 -9.62
CA ALA A 273 30.22 -58.59 -10.71
C ALA A 273 30.68 -57.35 -11.52
N ALA A 274 29.80 -56.39 -11.79
CA ALA A 274 30.13 -55.17 -12.53
C ALA A 274 31.11 -54.27 -11.75
N LEU A 275 30.92 -54.16 -10.43
CA LEU A 275 31.82 -53.41 -9.55
C LEU A 275 33.23 -54.04 -9.47
N ARG A 276 33.34 -55.37 -9.53
CA ARG A 276 34.64 -56.08 -9.57
C ARG A 276 35.39 -55.86 -10.88
N VAL A 277 34.69 -55.78 -12.02
CA VAL A 277 35.30 -55.49 -13.33
C VAL A 277 35.84 -54.05 -13.39
N VAL A 278 35.10 -53.09 -12.83
CA VAL A 278 35.56 -51.69 -12.73
C VAL A 278 36.78 -51.58 -11.82
N ALA A 279 36.79 -52.25 -10.66
CA ALA A 279 37.95 -52.26 -9.75
C ALA A 279 39.20 -52.97 -10.33
N ALA A 280 39.01 -53.94 -11.24
CA ALA A 280 40.11 -54.59 -11.95
C ALA A 280 40.70 -53.69 -13.06
N ARG A 281 39.86 -52.89 -13.74
CA ARG A 281 40.30 -51.89 -14.74
C ARG A 281 41.06 -50.72 -14.11
N SER A 282 40.68 -50.28 -12.92
CA SER A 282 41.40 -49.21 -12.20
C SER A 282 42.83 -49.63 -11.84
N ARG A 283 43.06 -50.91 -11.48
CA ARG A 283 44.39 -51.44 -11.14
C ARG A 283 45.32 -51.61 -12.35
N THR A 284 44.77 -51.84 -13.55
CA THR A 284 45.56 -51.95 -14.78
C THR A 284 45.95 -50.59 -15.34
N ALA A 285 45.11 -49.55 -15.16
CA ALA A 285 45.44 -48.18 -15.56
C ALA A 285 46.60 -47.56 -14.74
N THR A 286 46.69 -47.86 -13.44
CA THR A 286 47.79 -47.36 -12.59
C THR A 286 49.14 -48.03 -12.93
N SER A 287 49.12 -49.28 -13.42
CA SER A 287 50.35 -49.98 -13.83
C SER A 287 50.93 -49.46 -15.14
N ALA A 288 50.09 -48.97 -16.07
CA ALA A 288 50.55 -48.42 -17.35
C ALA A 288 51.19 -47.02 -17.20
N GLN A 289 50.76 -46.22 -16.23
CA GLN A 289 51.32 -44.89 -15.96
C GLN A 289 52.72 -44.95 -15.32
N ASN A 290 53.04 -45.99 -14.54
CA ASN A 290 54.36 -46.14 -13.91
C ASN A 290 55.48 -46.59 -14.87
N LEU A 291 55.16 -47.17 -16.04
CA LEU A 291 56.17 -47.51 -17.06
C LEU A 291 56.57 -46.32 -17.94
N SER A 292 55.69 -45.32 -18.13
CA SER A 292 56.02 -44.11 -18.91
C SER A 292 56.84 -43.07 -18.12
N GLY A 293 56.81 -43.09 -16.79
CA GLY A 293 57.55 -42.12 -15.96
C GLY A 293 59.06 -42.35 -15.89
N ASN A 294 59.52 -43.59 -16.07
CA ASN A 294 60.93 -43.95 -15.86
C ASN A 294 61.84 -43.77 -17.09
N LEU A 295 61.28 -43.53 -18.28
CA LEU A 295 62.08 -43.27 -19.51
C LEU A 295 62.37 -41.78 -19.74
N ALA A 296 61.70 -40.87 -19.03
CA ALA A 296 61.83 -39.43 -19.25
C ALA A 296 62.90 -38.74 -18.37
N HIS A 297 63.47 -39.42 -17.36
CA HIS A 297 64.36 -38.78 -16.39
C HIS A 297 65.88 -38.96 -16.65
N ALA A 298 66.27 -39.66 -17.72
CA ALA A 298 67.68 -39.98 -18.01
C ALA A 298 68.39 -39.00 -18.97
N ALA A 299 67.74 -37.92 -19.43
CA ALA A 299 68.32 -37.01 -20.41
C ALA A 299 68.13 -35.54 -20.03
N ALA A 300 68.94 -35.04 -19.09
CA ALA A 300 69.47 -33.66 -19.07
C ALA A 300 70.22 -33.37 -17.76
N ALA A 301 71.50 -33.71 -17.72
CA ALA A 301 72.43 -33.17 -16.73
C ALA A 301 73.62 -32.56 -17.47
N ARG A 302 73.63 -31.23 -17.63
CA ARG A 302 74.85 -30.46 -17.92
C ARG A 302 74.82 -29.18 -17.08
N PRO A 303 75.81 -28.95 -16.20
CA PRO A 303 75.82 -27.81 -15.28
C PRO A 303 76.78 -26.70 -15.83
N PRO A 304 77.17 -25.67 -15.04
CA PRO A 304 76.52 -24.36 -15.00
C PRO A 304 77.49 -23.21 -15.33
N ALA A 305 76.98 -21.98 -15.45
CA ALA A 305 77.79 -20.76 -15.29
C ALA A 305 76.94 -19.63 -14.69
N SER A 306 77.30 -19.25 -13.46
CA SER A 306 76.92 -18.00 -12.77
C SER A 306 78.01 -16.94 -13.05
N PRO A 307 77.97 -15.73 -12.46
CA PRO A 307 76.89 -14.75 -12.26
C PRO A 307 77.32 -13.34 -12.76
N SER A 308 76.42 -12.34 -12.74
CA SER A 308 76.80 -10.93 -12.53
C SER A 308 75.57 -10.06 -12.22
N ALA A 309 75.52 -9.53 -11.00
CA ALA A 309 74.94 -8.20 -10.69
C ALA A 309 76.10 -7.15 -10.85
N PRO A 310 75.95 -5.82 -10.67
CA PRO A 310 74.85 -5.06 -10.06
C PRO A 310 74.54 -3.66 -10.70
N ARG A 311 73.54 -2.95 -10.14
CA ARG A 311 73.62 -1.58 -9.56
C ARG A 311 72.41 -0.67 -9.85
N HIS A 312 71.95 -0.07 -8.76
CA HIS A 312 71.16 1.15 -8.65
C HIS A 312 71.70 2.33 -9.48
N SER A 313 70.82 3.27 -9.82
CA SER A 313 70.93 4.70 -9.43
C SER A 313 69.65 5.48 -9.80
N LEU A 314 69.22 6.29 -8.82
CA LEU A 314 68.53 7.59 -8.87
C LEU A 314 67.16 7.70 -9.57
#